data_AF-A0A0C3BDI8-F1
#
_entry.id   AF-A0A0C3BDI8-F1
#
_cell.length_a   1.000
_cell.length_b   1.000
_cell.length_c   1.000
_cell.angle_alpha   90.00
_cell.angle_beta   90.00
_cell.angle_gamma   90.00
#
_symmetry.space_group_name_H-M   'P 1'
#
loop_
_entity.id
_entity.type
_entity.pdbx_description
1 polymer ?
#
loop_
_entity_poly.entity_id
_entity_poly.type
_entity_poly.pdbx_seq_one_letter_code
_entity_poly.pdbx_strand_id
1 'polypeptide(L)'
;MESVVKDPFQHLPEVPDLRGQITIDEFRPVHSGPYSCIYRGMYEKDGKTLVVAVKILNKIRGQALEPMLKKLKHERRTWGALNHPNILLLYGFVDDEDFFQAGALISPEMATKR
;
A
#
# COMPACT_ATOMS: atom_id res chain seq x y z
N MET A 1 10.09 -5.33 31.32
CA MET A 1 9.86 -6.63 30.68
C MET A 1 9.09 -6.34 29.41
N GLU A 2 9.77 -6.19 28.28
CA GLU A 2 9.10 -5.96 26.99
C GLU A 2 8.30 -7.21 26.64
N SER A 3 6.98 -7.08 26.60
CA SER A 3 6.13 -8.14 26.04
C SER A 3 6.50 -8.27 24.56
N VAL A 4 7.18 -9.35 24.20
CA VAL A 4 7.42 -9.70 22.80
C VAL A 4 6.08 -10.09 22.20
N VAL A 5 5.32 -9.09 21.74
CA VAL A 5 4.13 -9.30 20.93
C VAL A 5 4.62 -9.88 19.61
N LYS A 6 4.61 -11.21 19.50
CA LYS A 6 4.95 -11.90 18.26
C LYS A 6 3.92 -11.51 17.20
N ASP A 7 4.40 -11.14 16.03
CA ASP A 7 3.57 -10.89 14.86
C ASP A 7 2.75 -12.17 14.56
N PRO A 8 1.41 -12.15 14.69
CA PRO A 8 0.60 -13.35 14.48
C PRO A 8 0.71 -13.85 13.03
N PHE A 9 1.11 -13.00 12.09
CA PHE A 9 1.23 -13.32 10.67
C PHE A 9 2.67 -13.70 10.27
N GLN A 10 3.59 -13.92 11.22
CA GLN A 10 5.00 -14.25 10.94
C GLN A 10 5.19 -15.50 10.06
N HIS A 11 4.21 -16.40 10.05
CA HIS A 11 4.22 -17.66 9.30
C HIS A 11 3.76 -17.50 7.85
N LEU A 12 3.17 -16.36 7.49
CA LEU A 12 2.70 -16.05 6.15
C LEU A 12 3.80 -15.33 5.36
N PRO A 13 3.87 -15.57 4.04
CA PRO A 13 4.78 -14.82 3.18
C PRO A 13 4.42 -13.34 3.24
N GLU A 14 5.44 -12.48 3.19
CA GLU A 14 5.21 -11.06 3.03
C GLU A 14 4.72 -10.78 1.60
N VAL A 15 3.85 -9.79 1.46
CA VAL A 15 3.46 -9.30 0.14
C VAL A 15 4.68 -8.76 -0.61
N PRO A 16 4.73 -8.87 -1.94
CA PRO A 16 5.92 -8.48 -2.69
C PRO A 16 6.14 -6.97 -2.67
N ASP A 17 7.41 -6.60 -2.73
CA ASP A 17 7.87 -5.24 -2.99
C ASP A 17 7.80 -4.97 -4.50
N LEU A 18 7.08 -3.92 -4.89
CA LEU A 18 6.80 -3.56 -6.29
C LEU A 18 7.58 -2.33 -6.76
N ARG A 19 8.66 -1.96 -6.07
CA ARG A 19 9.54 -0.85 -6.49
C ARG A 19 9.95 -0.99 -7.97
N GLY A 20 9.97 0.15 -8.66
CA GLY A 20 10.27 0.23 -10.10
C GLY A 20 9.25 -0.44 -11.04
N GLN A 21 8.18 -1.07 -10.51
CA GLN A 21 7.12 -1.69 -11.31
C GLN A 21 5.82 -0.86 -11.31
N ILE A 22 5.75 0.18 -10.47
CA ILE A 22 4.57 1.04 -10.32
C ILE A 22 4.87 2.41 -10.91
N THR A 23 3.99 2.87 -11.80
CA THR A 23 3.98 4.26 -12.27
C THR A 23 2.66 4.92 -11.91
N ILE A 24 2.70 6.21 -11.59
CA ILE A 24 1.50 7.00 -11.27
C ILE A 24 1.02 7.67 -12.55
N ASP A 25 -0.25 7.49 -12.87
CA ASP A 25 -0.86 7.98 -14.11
C ASP A 25 -1.10 9.49 -14.05
N GLU A 26 -1.70 9.95 -12.96
CA GLU A 26 -1.92 11.37 -12.69
C GLU A 26 -1.41 11.77 -11.30
N PHE A 27 -0.72 12.91 -11.20
CA PHE A 27 -0.28 13.47 -9.92
C PHE A 27 -1.44 13.97 -9.04
N ARG A 28 -2.66 14.02 -9.57
CA ARG A 28 -3.86 14.33 -8.81
C ARG A 28 -4.44 13.03 -8.23
N PRO A 29 -4.64 12.93 -6.91
CA PRO A 29 -5.27 11.75 -6.32
C PRO A 29 -6.73 11.64 -6.76
N VAL A 30 -7.17 10.40 -7.01
CA VAL A 30 -8.58 10.03 -7.23
C VAL A 30 -9.39 10.29 -5.96
N HIS A 31 -8.77 10.08 -4.79
CA HIS A 31 -9.36 10.35 -3.49
C HIS A 31 -8.31 10.89 -2.51
N SER A 32 -8.65 11.93 -1.77
CA SER A 32 -7.80 12.50 -0.72
C SER A 32 -8.50 12.43 0.63
N GLY A 33 -7.92 11.67 1.56
CA GLY A 33 -8.34 11.62 2.95
C GLY A 33 -7.31 12.26 3.90
N PRO A 34 -7.63 12.37 5.20
CA PRO A 34 -6.70 12.94 6.19
C PRO A 34 -5.45 12.08 6.42
N TYR A 35 -5.57 10.75 6.27
CA TYR A 35 -4.50 9.80 6.57
C TYR A 35 -3.81 9.22 5.33
N SER A 36 -4.45 9.30 4.16
CA SER A 36 -3.93 8.74 2.92
C SER A 36 -4.59 9.35 1.71
N CYS A 37 -3.90 9.29 0.58
CA CYS A 37 -4.41 9.59 -0.74
C CYS A 37 -4.40 8.33 -1.61
N ILE A 38 -5.40 8.19 -2.47
CA ILE A 38 -5.51 7.12 -3.45
C ILE A 38 -5.22 7.70 -4.82
N TYR A 39 -4.21 7.17 -5.48
CA TYR A 39 -3.83 7.51 -6.84
C TYR A 39 -4.19 6.37 -7.77
N ARG A 40 -4.43 6.73 -9.04
CA ARG A 40 -4.48 5.76 -10.12
C ARG A 40 -3.04 5.53 -10.60
N GLY A 41 -2.68 4.26 -10.76
CA GLY A 41 -1.36 3.87 -11.25
C GLY A 41 -1.42 2.73 -12.23
N MET A 42 -0.28 2.43 -12.82
CA MET A 42 -0.05 1.29 -13.69
C MET A 42 0.98 0.36 -13.04
N TYR A 43 0.69 -0.93 -13.06
CA TYR A 43 1.56 -1.98 -12.57
C TYR A 43 2.03 -2.85 -13.75
N GLU A 44 3.33 -2.82 -14.03
CA GLU A 44 3.97 -3.65 -15.04
C GLU A 44 4.29 -5.03 -14.47
N LYS A 45 3.62 -6.07 -14.97
CA LYS A 45 3.81 -7.46 -14.55
C LYS A 45 3.78 -8.39 -15.75
N ASP A 46 4.85 -9.17 -15.93
CA ASP A 46 4.97 -10.20 -16.98
C ASP A 46 4.66 -9.67 -18.40
N GLY A 47 5.10 -8.45 -18.70
CA GLY A 47 4.85 -7.77 -19.99
C GLY A 47 3.41 -7.28 -20.17
N LYS A 48 2.62 -7.23 -19.09
CA LYS A 48 1.26 -6.67 -19.08
C LYS A 48 1.18 -5.48 -18.12
N THR A 49 0.54 -4.43 -18.59
CA THR A 49 0.20 -3.26 -17.77
C THR A 49 -1.18 -3.46 -17.14
N LEU A 50 -1.26 -3.41 -15.82
CA LEU A 50 -2.50 -3.49 -15.05
C LEU A 50 -2.81 -2.13 -14.43
N VAL A 51 -4.06 -1.70 -14.50
CA VAL A 51 -4.49 -0.50 -13.76
C VAL A 51 -4.69 -0.84 -12.28
N VAL A 52 -4.08 -0.04 -11.41
CA VAL A 52 -4.06 -0.27 -9.96
C VAL A 52 -4.47 0.98 -9.18
N ALA A 53 -4.99 0.74 -7.98
CA ALA A 53 -5.12 1.78 -6.96
C ALA A 53 -3.85 1.78 -6.09
N VAL A 54 -3.23 2.95 -5.99
CA VAL A 54 -2.01 3.18 -5.19
C VAL A 54 -2.38 4.04 -3.99
N LYS A 55 -2.47 3.42 -2.82
CA LYS A 55 -2.76 4.09 -1.56
C LYS A 55 -1.46 4.57 -0.92
N ILE A 56 -1.26 5.88 -0.84
CA ILE A 56 -0.09 6.51 -0.23
C ILE A 56 -0.50 7.13 1.10
N LEU A 57 0.25 6.87 2.17
CA LEU A 57 -0.02 7.48 3.46
C LEU A 57 0.39 8.96 3.46
N ASN A 58 -0.37 9.80 4.17
CA ASN A 58 -0.04 11.20 4.30
C ASN A 58 0.91 11.40 5.48
N LYS A 59 2.04 12.07 5.23
CA LYS A 59 2.90 12.55 6.31
C LYS A 59 2.16 13.66 7.07
N ILE A 60 1.79 13.40 8.31
CA ILE A 60 1.12 14.40 9.15
C ILE A 60 2.19 15.38 9.67
N ARG A 61 2.04 16.66 9.35
CA ARG A 61 2.97 17.71 9.78
C ARG A 61 3.11 17.72 11.31
N GLY A 62 4.35 17.68 11.79
CA GLY A 62 4.65 17.70 13.23
C GLY A 62 4.53 16.34 13.94
N GLN A 63 4.17 15.25 13.23
CA GLN A 63 4.24 13.91 13.80
C GLN A 63 5.55 13.20 13.41
N ALA A 64 6.05 12.37 14.33
CA ALA A 64 7.17 11.49 14.07
C ALA A 64 6.83 10.47 12.98
N LEU A 65 7.84 9.99 12.25
CA LEU A 65 7.67 9.01 11.19
C LEU A 65 7.36 7.60 11.75
N GLU A 66 7.97 7.23 12.87
CA GLU A 66 7.87 5.89 13.48
C GLU A 66 6.43 5.39 13.72
N PRO A 67 5.51 6.17 14.34
CA PRO A 67 4.14 5.71 14.56
C PRO A 67 3.38 5.48 13.25
N MET A 68 3.70 6.24 12.20
CA MET A 68 3.10 6.10 10.88
C MET A 68 3.61 4.82 10.19
N LEU A 69 4.93 4.57 10.22
CA LEU A 69 5.51 3.34 9.69
C LEU A 69 4.97 2.10 10.40
N LYS A 70 4.76 2.16 11.72
CA LYS A 70 4.14 1.07 12.47
C LYS A 70 2.71 0.78 11.99
N LYS A 71 1.92 1.83 11.70
CA LYS A 71 0.56 1.68 11.15
C LYS A 71 0.60 1.09 9.74
N LEU A 72 1.49 1.56 8.88
CA LEU A 72 1.68 1.01 7.54
C LEU A 72 2.04 -0.47 7.59
N LYS A 73 3.02 -0.83 8.44
CA LYS A 73 3.45 -2.23 8.59
C LYS A 73 2.30 -3.10 9.08
N HIS A 74 1.52 -2.62 10.05
CA HIS A 74 0.36 -3.36 10.53
C HIS A 74 -0.70 -3.53 9.43
N GLU A 75 -1.02 -2.48 8.68
CA GLU A 75 -1.97 -2.54 7.57
C GLU A 75 -1.50 -3.51 6.48
N ARG A 76 -0.22 -3.43 6.08
CA ARG A 76 0.40 -4.35 5.12
C ARG A 76 0.31 -5.80 5.57
N ARG A 77 0.62 -6.09 6.83
CA ARG A 77 0.60 -7.46 7.36
C ARG A 77 -0.81 -8.01 7.45
N THR A 78 -1.73 -7.24 8.02
CA THR A 78 -3.13 -7.65 8.15
C THR A 78 -3.78 -7.84 6.79
N TRP A 79 -3.59 -6.91 5.85
CA TRP A 79 -4.19 -6.98 4.53
C TRP A 79 -3.53 -8.03 3.64
N GLY A 80 -2.19 -8.12 3.64
CA GLY A 80 -1.45 -9.12 2.88
C GLY A 80 -1.70 -10.57 3.29
N ALA A 81 -2.16 -10.80 4.53
CA ALA A 81 -2.57 -12.11 5.02
C ALA A 81 -3.94 -12.57 4.46
N LEU A 82 -4.72 -11.68 3.85
CA LEU A 82 -6.08 -11.98 3.40
C LEU A 82 -6.07 -12.42 1.93
N ASN A 83 -6.60 -13.61 1.67
CA ASN A 83 -6.83 -14.14 0.33
C ASN A 83 -8.23 -14.75 0.24
N HIS A 84 -9.20 -13.93 -0.13
CA HIS A 84 -10.60 -14.34 -0.23
C HIS A 84 -11.30 -13.51 -1.33
N PRO A 85 -12.20 -14.10 -2.14
CA PRO A 85 -12.83 -13.41 -3.28
C PRO A 85 -13.60 -12.13 -2.92
N ASN A 86 -14.08 -12.00 -1.67
CA ASN A 86 -14.83 -10.82 -1.20
C ASN A 86 -13.97 -9.82 -0.40
N ILE A 87 -12.66 -10.02 -0.36
CA ILE A 87 -11.71 -9.08 0.26
C ILE A 87 -10.83 -8.58 -0.86
N LEU A 88 -10.70 -7.26 -0.99
CA LEU A 88 -9.83 -6.67 -2.00
C LEU A 88 -8.40 -7.21 -1.81
N LEU A 89 -7.78 -7.72 -2.88
CA LEU A 89 -6.44 -8.29 -2.80
C LEU A 89 -5.38 -7.17 -2.70
N LEU A 90 -4.39 -7.37 -1.83
CA LEU A 90 -3.18 -6.56 -1.81
C LEU A 90 -2.16 -7.19 -2.77
N TYR A 91 -1.84 -6.50 -3.87
CA TYR A 91 -0.83 -6.97 -4.83
C TYR A 91 0.58 -6.85 -4.27
N GLY A 92 0.85 -5.79 -3.51
CA GLY A 92 2.18 -5.51 -2.99
C GLY A 92 2.27 -4.13 -2.36
N PHE A 93 3.49 -3.72 -2.07
CA PHE A 93 3.80 -2.42 -1.48
C PHE A 93 4.99 -1.76 -2.19
N VAL A 94 5.16 -0.46 -1.97
CA VAL A 94 6.36 0.29 -2.35
C VAL A 94 6.78 1.10 -1.12
N ASP A 95 8.01 0.90 -0.66
CA ASP A 95 8.63 1.71 0.39
C ASP A 95 9.80 2.51 -0.21
N ASP A 96 10.16 3.62 0.44
CA ASP A 96 11.45 4.31 0.22
C ASP A 96 11.72 4.79 -1.22
N GLU A 97 10.68 5.33 -1.88
CA GLU A 97 10.78 6.05 -3.16
C GLU A 97 10.32 7.51 -2.95
N ASP A 98 10.91 8.47 -3.69
CA ASP A 98 10.70 9.91 -3.49
C ASP A 98 9.23 10.34 -3.52
N PHE A 99 8.43 9.73 -4.40
CA PHE A 99 6.98 10.00 -4.47
C PHE A 99 6.18 9.28 -3.38
N PHE A 100 6.73 8.18 -2.85
CA PHE A 100 6.10 7.28 -1.90
C PHE A 100 6.75 7.35 -0.52
N GLN A 101 7.28 8.52 -0.09
CA GLN A 101 8.07 8.68 1.14
C GLN A 101 7.42 8.12 2.42
N ALA A 102 6.09 8.02 2.46
CA ALA A 102 5.35 7.45 3.59
C ALA A 102 5.01 5.95 3.43
N GLY A 103 5.44 5.35 2.32
CA GLY A 103 5.06 4.04 1.83
C GLY A 103 3.72 4.03 1.08
N ALA A 104 3.57 3.06 0.18
CA ALA A 104 2.39 2.84 -0.62
C ALA A 104 1.93 1.38 -0.61
N LEU A 105 0.61 1.18 -0.72
CA LEU A 105 -0.05 -0.12 -0.82
C LEU A 105 -0.78 -0.21 -2.17
N ILE A 106 -0.62 -1.32 -2.87
CA ILE A 106 -1.05 -1.48 -4.26
C ILE A 106 -2.13 -2.56 -4.34
N SER A 107 -3.26 -2.22 -4.96
CA SER A 107 -4.41 -3.12 -5.12
C SER A 107 -5.06 -2.95 -6.49
N PRO A 108 -5.92 -3.88 -6.94
CA PRO A 108 -6.70 -3.69 -8.16
C PRO A 108 -7.50 -2.39 -8.13
N GLU A 109 -7.59 -1.69 -9.26
CA GLU A 109 -8.52 -0.56 -9.38
C GLU A 109 -9.96 -1.10 -9.40
N MET A 110 -10.76 -0.71 -8.39
CA MET A 110 -12.19 -0.99 -8.37
C MET A 110 -12.91 0.13 -9.13
N ALA A 111 -12.97 0.00 -10.45
CA ALA A 111 -13.71 0.94 -11.29
C ALA A 111 -15.21 0.92 -10.90
N THR A 112 -15.69 2.00 -10.30
CA THR A 112 -17.13 2.26 -10.27
C THR A 112 -17.47 2.82 -11.65
N LYS A 113 -18.27 2.11 -12.45
CA LYS A 113 -18.88 2.72 -13.64
C LYS A 113 -19.61 3.98 -13.17
N ARG A 114 -19.06 5.15 -13.53
CA ARG A 114 -19.69 6.45 -13.28
C ARG A 114 -20.75 6.70 -14.34
#